data_AF-A0A9Q1R254-F1
#
_entry.id   AF-A0A9Q1R254-F1
#
_cell.length_a   1.000
_cell.length_b   1.000
_cell.length_c   1.000
_cell.angle_alpha   90.00
_cell.angle_beta   90.00
_cell.angle_gamma   90.00
#
_symmetry.space_group_name_H-M   'P 1'
#
loop_
_entity.id
_entity.type
_entity.pdbx_description
1 polymer ?
#
loop_
_entity_poly.entity_id
_entity_poly.type
_entity_poly.pdbx_seq_one_letter_code
_entity_poly.pdbx_strand_id
1 'polypeptide(L)'
;MTQQKSSIPLPSGMFGKILAVLFIGFLAYAYRAIQEAVVATGLSPELADQLELGSKFYVAGFSMGGQAVWTLLKYIPHRLAGAALLAPVTNYWWPNFPANLSDEAFSHQLTQDRWNLCVAHYLPWLTNWWNTQKFFPACSAASYNHGVLSSQDLELIPKYCARRDLYMICHRRTIKA
;
A
#
# COMPACT_ATOMS: atom_id res chain seq x y z
N MET A 1 20.86 -48.01 33.39
CA MET A 1 19.56 -47.34 33.18
C MET A 1 19.49 -46.84 31.75
N THR A 2 18.88 -47.63 30.87
CA THR A 2 18.71 -47.34 29.44
C THR A 2 17.52 -46.40 29.26
N GLN A 3 17.77 -45.17 28.80
CA GLN A 3 16.72 -44.24 28.36
C GLN A 3 16.26 -44.64 26.96
N GLN A 4 15.06 -45.21 26.86
CA GLN A 4 14.40 -45.58 25.61
C GLN A 4 13.81 -44.31 24.97
N LYS A 5 14.48 -43.78 23.94
CA LYS A 5 13.98 -42.65 23.15
C LYS A 5 12.94 -43.18 22.15
N SER A 6 11.65 -43.07 22.48
CA SER A 6 10.56 -43.44 21.57
C SER A 6 10.39 -42.38 20.48
N SER A 7 11.02 -42.62 19.33
CA SER A 7 10.70 -41.92 18.09
C SER A 7 9.35 -42.41 17.58
N ILE A 8 8.31 -41.57 17.67
CA ILE A 8 7.00 -41.80 17.06
C ILE A 8 7.22 -41.82 15.53
N PRO A 9 6.98 -42.94 14.83
CA PRO A 9 7.15 -42.99 13.39
C PRO A 9 5.94 -42.33 12.73
N LEU A 10 6.12 -41.14 12.16
CA LEU A 10 5.07 -40.53 11.34
C LEU A 10 5.04 -41.21 9.95
N PRO A 11 3.85 -41.61 9.44
CA PRO A 11 3.72 -42.26 8.15
C PRO A 11 4.18 -41.34 7.01
N SER A 12 5.13 -41.82 6.20
CA SER A 12 5.91 -41.10 5.18
C SER A 12 5.13 -40.61 3.95
N GLY A 13 3.80 -40.56 4.01
CA GLY A 13 2.94 -39.99 2.96
C GLY A 13 1.89 -38.99 3.47
N MET A 14 1.72 -38.88 4.79
CA MET A 14 0.66 -38.07 5.40
C MET A 14 1.13 -36.65 5.70
N PHE A 15 2.42 -36.49 6.02
CA PHE A 15 3.02 -35.19 6.34
C PHE A 15 2.97 -34.22 5.14
N GLY A 16 3.28 -34.68 3.93
CA GLY A 16 3.21 -33.84 2.73
C GLY A 16 1.78 -33.38 2.41
N LYS A 17 0.78 -34.22 2.64
CA LYS A 17 -0.64 -33.86 2.45
C LYS A 17 -1.12 -32.87 3.50
N ILE A 18 -0.74 -33.07 4.76
CA ILE A 18 -1.04 -32.13 5.86
C ILE A 18 -0.38 -30.78 5.57
N LEU A 19 0.88 -30.77 5.13
CA LEU A 19 1.59 -29.54 4.78
C LEU A 19 0.94 -28.83 3.59
N ALA A 20 0.51 -29.55 2.56
CA ALA A 20 -0.20 -28.99 1.42
C ALA A 20 -1.56 -28.40 1.82
N VAL A 21 -2.32 -29.05 2.70
CA VAL A 21 -3.60 -28.53 3.21
C VAL A 21 -3.38 -27.30 4.08
N LEU A 22 -2.36 -27.30 4.93
CA LEU A 22 -1.99 -26.13 5.73
C LEU A 22 -1.52 -24.98 4.84
N PHE A 23 -0.78 -25.26 3.77
CA PHE A 23 -0.33 -24.26 2.81
C PHE A 23 -1.48 -23.68 1.99
N ILE A 24 -2.39 -24.52 1.46
CA ILE A 24 -3.59 -24.07 0.74
C ILE A 24 -4.53 -23.31 1.69
N GLY A 25 -4.70 -23.78 2.92
CA GLY A 25 -5.49 -23.11 3.95
C GLY A 25 -4.89 -21.76 4.33
N PHE A 26 -3.56 -21.67 4.46
CA PHE A 26 -2.86 -20.42 4.69
C PHE A 26 -2.94 -19.48 3.49
N LEU A 27 -2.82 -19.98 2.26
CA LEU A 27 -3.00 -19.17 1.04
C LEU A 27 -4.43 -18.66 0.91
N ALA A 28 -5.44 -19.49 1.21
CA ALA A 28 -6.85 -19.09 1.20
C ALA A 28 -7.16 -18.08 2.31
N TYR A 29 -6.60 -18.27 3.51
CA TYR A 29 -6.71 -17.32 4.61
C TYR A 29 -6.03 -16.00 4.28
N ALA A 30 -4.81 -16.04 3.73
CA ALA A 30 -4.09 -14.86 3.29
C ALA A 30 -4.83 -14.15 2.16
N TYR A 31 -5.37 -14.88 1.18
CA TYR A 31 -6.20 -14.32 0.11
C TYR A 31 -7.45 -13.64 0.68
N ARG A 32 -8.14 -14.27 1.63
CA ARG A 32 -9.32 -13.69 2.29
C ARG A 32 -8.97 -12.48 3.14
N ALA A 33 -7.89 -12.52 3.91
CA ALA A 33 -7.39 -11.39 4.68
C ALA A 33 -6.95 -10.23 3.78
N ILE A 34 -6.38 -10.51 2.60
CA ILE A 34 -6.06 -9.52 1.58
C ILE A 34 -7.35 -8.93 0.97
N GLN A 35 -8.37 -9.75 0.69
CA GLN A 35 -9.68 -9.25 0.22
C GLN A 35 -10.37 -8.37 1.26
N GLU A 36 -10.39 -8.80 2.52
CA GLU A 36 -10.94 -8.02 3.64
C GLU A 36 -10.15 -6.73 3.86
N ALA A 37 -8.82 -6.74 3.71
CA ALA A 37 -7.99 -5.53 3.77
C ALA A 37 -8.21 -4.58 2.57
N VAL A 38 -8.46 -5.12 1.37
CA VAL A 38 -8.81 -4.34 0.17
C VAL A 38 -10.20 -3.73 0.31
N VAL A 39 -11.17 -4.44 0.90
CA VAL A 39 -12.50 -3.90 1.22
C VAL A 39 -12.44 -2.90 2.38
N ALA A 40 -11.56 -3.11 3.36
CA ALA A 40 -11.43 -2.25 4.54
C ALA A 40 -10.67 -0.93 4.30
N THR A 41 -10.00 -0.75 3.15
CA THR A 41 -9.12 0.41 2.91
C THR A 41 -9.75 1.60 2.19
N GLY A 42 -11.07 1.59 1.95
CA GLY A 42 -11.79 2.85 1.70
C GLY A 42 -13.08 2.68 0.88
N LEU A 43 -14.23 2.92 1.52
CA LEU A 43 -15.59 2.90 0.94
C LEU A 43 -16.00 1.60 0.23
N SER A 44 -16.51 0.63 0.99
CA SER A 44 -17.36 -0.42 0.40
C SER A 44 -18.72 0.19 -0.04
N PRO A 45 -19.47 -0.43 -0.98
CA PRO A 45 -20.83 -0.02 -1.32
C PRO A 45 -21.72 0.16 -0.10
N GLU A 46 -21.62 -0.75 0.87
CA GLU A 46 -22.39 -0.74 2.10
C GLU A 46 -22.05 0.47 2.96
N LEU A 47 -20.77 0.84 3.04
CA LEU A 47 -20.34 2.06 3.74
C LEU A 47 -20.83 3.31 2.99
N ALA A 48 -20.80 3.32 1.67
CA ALA A 48 -21.33 4.43 0.88
C ALA A 48 -22.85 4.60 1.05
N ASP A 49 -23.58 3.49 1.18
CA ASP A 49 -25.02 3.47 1.46
C ASP A 49 -25.32 3.93 2.89
N GLN A 50 -24.52 3.49 3.88
CA GLN A 50 -24.61 3.94 5.27
C GLN A 50 -24.31 5.44 5.45
N LEU A 51 -23.40 5.97 4.61
CA LEU A 51 -23.07 7.40 4.58
C LEU A 51 -24.05 8.21 3.72
N GLU A 52 -25.08 7.57 3.17
CA GLU A 52 -26.11 8.20 2.35
C GLU A 52 -25.53 9.01 1.17
N LEU A 53 -24.41 8.55 0.59
CA LEU A 53 -23.72 9.24 -0.51
C LEU A 53 -24.52 9.26 -1.82
N GLY A 54 -25.64 8.56 -1.85
CA GLY A 54 -26.52 8.42 -3.00
C GLY A 54 -26.06 7.34 -3.99
N SER A 55 -26.72 7.34 -5.15
CA SER A 55 -26.48 6.34 -6.20
C SER A 55 -25.10 6.48 -6.86
N LYS A 56 -24.61 7.72 -6.99
CA LYS A 56 -23.27 8.03 -7.49
C LYS A 56 -22.60 9.14 -6.68
N PHE A 57 -21.30 9.00 -6.43
CA PHE A 57 -20.52 9.96 -5.64
C PHE A 57 -19.13 10.24 -6.25
N TYR A 58 -18.51 11.34 -5.83
CA TYR A 58 -17.14 11.68 -6.20
C TYR A 58 -16.16 11.16 -5.15
N VAL A 59 -14.98 10.74 -5.58
CA VAL A 59 -13.89 10.33 -4.68
C VAL A 59 -12.60 11.07 -5.01
N ALA A 60 -11.84 11.46 -3.98
CA ALA A 60 -10.52 12.06 -4.14
C ALA A 60 -9.49 11.32 -3.28
N GLY A 61 -8.35 10.98 -3.86
CA GLY A 61 -7.26 10.27 -3.19
C GLY A 61 -5.99 11.08 -3.22
N PHE A 62 -5.39 11.30 -2.05
CA PHE A 62 -4.09 11.96 -1.91
C PHE A 62 -3.01 10.96 -1.52
N SER A 63 -1.84 11.00 -2.20
CA SER A 63 -0.70 10.13 -1.88
C SER A 63 -1.10 8.65 -1.86
N MET A 64 -0.87 7.94 -0.74
CA MET A 64 -1.27 6.54 -0.57
C MET A 64 -2.78 6.32 -0.69
N GLY A 65 -3.60 7.35 -0.43
CA GLY A 65 -5.05 7.34 -0.66
C GLY A 65 -5.44 7.13 -2.13
N GLY A 66 -4.52 7.32 -3.07
CA GLY A 66 -4.72 6.93 -4.47
C GLY A 66 -5.01 5.43 -4.63
N GLN A 67 -4.45 4.56 -3.78
CA GLN A 67 -4.70 3.10 -3.84
C GLN A 67 -6.17 2.75 -3.57
N ALA A 68 -6.82 3.48 -2.66
CA ALA A 68 -8.26 3.33 -2.42
C ALA A 68 -9.05 3.77 -3.66
N VAL A 69 -8.71 4.91 -4.26
CA VAL A 69 -9.36 5.39 -5.49
C VAL A 69 -9.19 4.41 -6.66
N TRP A 70 -8.00 3.86 -6.87
CA TRP A 70 -7.75 2.83 -7.88
C TRP A 70 -8.62 1.58 -7.66
N THR A 71 -8.78 1.16 -6.41
CA THR A 71 -9.65 0.04 -6.03
C THR A 71 -11.11 0.33 -6.34
N LEU A 72 -11.60 1.52 -5.99
CA LEU A 72 -12.98 1.93 -6.26
C LEU A 72 -13.28 2.01 -7.77
N LEU A 73 -12.34 2.55 -8.54
CA LEU A 73 -12.40 2.56 -10.00
C LEU A 73 -12.45 1.14 -10.59
N LYS A 74 -11.80 0.16 -9.95
CA LYS A 74 -11.79 -1.24 -10.40
C LYS A 74 -13.11 -1.95 -10.13
N TYR A 75 -13.59 -1.85 -8.89
CA TYR A 75 -14.63 -2.76 -8.38
C TYR A 75 -16.02 -2.15 -8.41
N ILE A 76 -16.16 -0.82 -8.26
CA ILE A 76 -17.46 -0.16 -8.21
C ILE A 76 -17.56 1.06 -9.14
N PRO A 77 -17.03 1.02 -10.38
CA PRO A 77 -17.04 2.19 -11.28
C PRO A 77 -18.45 2.73 -11.53
N HIS A 78 -19.48 1.88 -11.47
CA HIS A 78 -20.88 2.27 -11.64
C HIS A 78 -21.44 3.16 -10.52
N ARG A 79 -20.83 3.13 -9.31
CA ARG A 79 -21.17 3.98 -8.16
C ARG A 79 -20.41 5.31 -8.15
N LEU A 80 -19.47 5.52 -9.07
CA LEU A 80 -18.67 6.73 -9.11
C LEU A 80 -19.25 7.72 -10.14
N ALA A 81 -19.49 8.96 -9.69
CA ALA A 81 -19.73 10.11 -10.57
C ALA A 81 -18.41 10.65 -11.15
N GLY A 82 -17.30 10.51 -10.40
CA GLY A 82 -15.97 10.89 -10.83
C GLY A 82 -14.91 10.55 -9.77
N ALA A 83 -13.65 10.61 -10.18
CA ALA A 83 -12.50 10.36 -9.31
C ALA A 83 -11.40 11.39 -9.54
N ALA A 84 -10.74 11.82 -8.47
CA ALA A 84 -9.58 12.70 -8.49
C ALA A 84 -8.39 12.04 -7.78
N LEU A 85 -7.21 12.15 -8.38
CA LEU A 85 -5.95 11.65 -7.84
C LEU A 85 -4.99 12.81 -7.67
N LEU A 86 -4.57 13.07 -6.43
CA LEU A 86 -3.71 14.19 -6.05
C LEU A 86 -2.37 13.65 -5.54
N ALA A 87 -1.30 13.85 -6.33
CA ALA A 87 0.02 13.27 -6.06
C ALA A 87 -0.06 11.78 -5.64
N PRO A 88 -0.77 10.92 -6.41
CA PRO A 88 -1.09 9.57 -5.96
C PRO A 88 0.14 8.66 -5.96
N VAL A 89 0.12 7.63 -5.11
CA VAL A 89 0.88 6.43 -5.39
C VAL A 89 0.29 5.79 -6.64
N THR A 90 1.00 5.91 -7.75
CA THR A 90 0.53 5.50 -9.09
C THR A 90 0.53 3.98 -9.21
N ASN A 91 -0.51 3.43 -9.86
CA ASN A 91 -0.56 2.01 -10.19
C ASN A 91 -0.05 1.77 -11.62
N TYR A 92 1.26 1.53 -11.73
CA TYR A 92 1.93 1.31 -13.03
C TYR A 92 1.46 0.03 -13.75
N TRP A 93 0.89 -0.93 -13.03
CA TRP A 93 0.43 -2.22 -13.57
C TRP A 93 -1.06 -2.26 -13.88
N TRP A 94 -1.70 -1.10 -14.02
CA TRP A 94 -3.12 -1.06 -14.35
C TRP A 94 -3.36 -1.48 -15.81
N PRO A 95 -4.20 -2.49 -16.09
CA PRO A 95 -4.29 -3.11 -17.40
C PRO A 95 -4.86 -2.21 -18.50
N ASN A 96 -5.62 -1.17 -18.13
CA ASN A 96 -6.21 -0.23 -19.10
C ASN A 96 -5.30 0.98 -19.39
N PHE A 97 -4.10 1.06 -18.80
CA PHE A 97 -3.11 2.06 -19.16
C PHE A 97 -2.21 1.56 -20.30
N PRO A 98 -1.86 2.40 -21.28
CA PRO A 98 -0.86 2.05 -22.28
C PRO A 98 0.46 1.67 -21.61
N ALA A 99 0.94 0.45 -21.86
CA ALA A 99 2.12 -0.10 -21.19
C ALA A 99 3.37 0.78 -21.38
N ASN A 100 3.54 1.37 -22.57
CA ASN A 100 4.63 2.30 -22.86
C ASN A 100 4.64 3.51 -21.92
N LEU A 101 3.48 4.09 -21.63
CA LEU A 101 3.37 5.25 -20.73
C LEU A 101 3.61 4.85 -19.27
N SER A 102 3.09 3.68 -18.87
CA SER A 102 3.34 3.14 -17.54
C SER A 102 4.83 2.85 -17.32
N ASP A 103 5.49 2.23 -18.29
CA ASP A 103 6.91 1.90 -18.22
C ASP A 103 7.79 3.14 -18.22
N GLU A 104 7.47 4.13 -19.06
CA GLU A 104 8.15 5.43 -19.07
C GLU A 104 8.02 6.11 -17.71
N ALA A 105 6.79 6.29 -17.21
CA ALA A 105 6.54 6.91 -15.90
C ALA A 105 7.21 6.14 -14.75
N PHE A 106 7.20 4.81 -14.80
CA PHE A 106 7.87 3.96 -13.81
C PHE A 106 9.39 4.10 -13.87
N SER A 107 9.96 4.29 -15.06
CA SER A 107 11.40 4.48 -15.24
C SER A 107 11.92 5.79 -14.62
N HIS A 108 11.07 6.81 -14.52
CA HIS A 108 11.39 8.09 -13.88
C HIS A 108 11.43 8.03 -12.35
N GLN A 109 10.91 6.97 -11.73
CA GLN A 109 11.00 6.78 -10.29
C GLN A 109 12.44 6.51 -9.85
N LEU A 110 12.79 6.96 -8.64
CA LEU A 110 14.07 6.61 -8.05
C LEU A 110 14.20 5.08 -7.96
N THR A 111 15.42 4.56 -8.14
CA THR A 111 15.68 3.11 -8.11
C THR A 111 15.12 2.44 -6.86
N GLN A 112 15.25 3.09 -5.71
CA GLN A 112 14.67 2.62 -4.45
C GLN A 112 13.14 2.51 -4.50
N ASP A 113 12.46 3.48 -5.11
CA ASP A 113 11.00 3.51 -5.19
C ASP A 113 10.50 2.42 -6.14
N ARG A 114 11.22 2.20 -7.24
CA ARG A 114 10.97 1.08 -8.16
C ARG A 114 11.05 -0.25 -7.43
N TRP A 115 12.08 -0.47 -6.61
CA TRP A 115 12.19 -1.71 -5.81
C TRP A 115 11.06 -1.86 -4.82
N ASN A 116 10.76 -0.82 -4.03
CA ASN A 116 9.68 -0.84 -3.05
C ASN A 116 8.32 -1.13 -3.71
N LEU A 117 8.03 -0.50 -4.85
CA LEU A 117 6.80 -0.73 -5.62
C LEU A 117 6.76 -2.14 -6.22
N CYS A 118 7.87 -2.64 -6.77
CA CYS A 118 7.94 -4.01 -7.27
C CYS A 118 7.71 -5.05 -6.17
N VAL A 119 8.29 -4.86 -4.98
CA VAL A 119 8.05 -5.75 -3.83
C VAL A 119 6.58 -5.70 -3.45
N ALA A 120 5.99 -4.49 -3.34
CA ALA A 120 4.57 -4.33 -3.03
C ALA A 120 3.66 -4.99 -4.08
N HIS A 121 4.05 -4.98 -5.36
CA HIS A 121 3.24 -5.53 -6.44
C HIS A 121 3.38 -7.05 -6.59
N TYR A 122 4.60 -7.57 -6.69
CA TYR A 122 4.86 -8.98 -7.01
C TYR A 122 4.97 -9.88 -5.77
N LEU A 123 5.37 -9.32 -4.63
CA LEU A 123 5.59 -10.05 -3.37
C LEU A 123 4.88 -9.34 -2.21
N PRO A 124 3.55 -9.08 -2.29
CA PRO A 124 2.85 -8.23 -1.32
C PRO A 124 2.97 -8.74 0.13
N TRP A 125 3.10 -10.05 0.34
CA TRP A 125 3.31 -10.67 1.66
C TRP A 125 4.66 -10.29 2.30
N LEU A 126 5.64 -9.90 1.47
CA LEU A 126 6.97 -9.50 1.92
C LEU A 126 7.04 -7.99 2.23
N THR A 127 6.05 -7.20 1.82
CA THR A 127 6.06 -5.73 1.94
C THR A 127 6.31 -5.26 3.37
N ASN A 128 5.65 -5.85 4.37
CA ASN A 128 5.85 -5.45 5.75
C ASN A 128 7.28 -5.80 6.23
N TRP A 129 7.73 -7.02 5.96
CA TRP A 129 9.10 -7.43 6.28
C TRP A 129 10.13 -6.52 5.62
N TRP A 130 9.97 -6.23 4.33
CA TRP A 130 10.83 -5.33 3.56
C TRP A 130 10.95 -3.95 4.20
N ASN A 131 9.81 -3.35 4.57
CA ASN A 131 9.74 -2.03 5.21
C ASN A 131 10.35 -1.98 6.62
N THR A 132 10.53 -3.13 7.29
CA THR A 132 11.20 -3.20 8.60
C THR A 132 12.71 -3.34 8.51
N GLN A 133 13.26 -3.68 7.33
CA GLN A 133 14.69 -3.86 7.15
C GLN A 133 15.41 -2.52 6.98
N LYS A 134 16.57 -2.38 7.63
CA LYS A 134 17.46 -1.21 7.47
C LYS A 134 18.47 -1.37 6.32
N PHE A 135 18.58 -2.58 5.77
CA PHE A 135 19.55 -2.91 4.72
C PHE A 135 19.12 -2.41 3.34
N PHE A 136 17.82 -2.22 3.12
CA PHE A 136 17.29 -1.70 1.86
C PHE A 136 16.88 -0.23 2.05
N PRO A 137 17.06 0.62 1.02
CA PRO A 137 16.59 1.99 1.08
C PRO A 137 15.06 2.01 1.15
N ALA A 138 14.53 2.75 2.12
CA ALA A 138 13.10 3.01 2.21
C ALA A 138 12.63 3.82 0.99
N CYS A 139 11.32 3.77 0.71
CA CYS A 139 10.69 4.64 -0.28
C CYS A 139 11.05 6.12 -0.02
N SER A 140 11.28 6.90 -1.07
CA SER A 140 11.71 8.30 -1.02
C SER A 140 10.75 9.17 -0.21
N ALA A 141 9.44 8.94 -0.36
CA ALA A 141 8.42 9.61 0.42
C ALA A 141 8.54 9.33 1.92
N ALA A 142 8.89 8.10 2.31
CA ALA A 142 9.02 7.71 3.72
C ALA A 142 10.36 8.15 4.34
N SER A 143 11.42 8.19 3.53
CA SER A 143 12.77 8.61 3.94
C SER A 143 13.00 10.12 3.83
N TYR A 144 12.00 10.89 3.37
CA TYR A 144 12.14 12.32 3.06
C TYR A 144 13.30 12.60 2.09
N ASN A 145 13.49 11.70 1.12
CA ASN A 145 14.51 11.88 0.11
C ASN A 145 14.07 12.94 -0.91
N HIS A 146 14.79 14.05 -0.93
CA HIS A 146 14.53 15.17 -1.85
C HIS A 146 14.92 14.88 -3.31
N GLY A 147 15.55 13.75 -3.61
CA GLY A 147 15.94 13.36 -4.97
C GLY A 147 14.77 13.17 -5.94
N VAL A 148 13.53 13.10 -5.43
CA VAL A 148 12.30 13.06 -6.26
C VAL A 148 11.81 14.46 -6.66
N LEU A 149 12.33 15.51 -6.02
CA LEU A 149 11.86 16.87 -6.19
C LEU A 149 12.55 17.56 -7.38
N SER A 150 11.81 18.41 -8.09
CA SER A 150 12.40 19.26 -9.12
C SER A 150 13.27 20.36 -8.49
N SER A 151 14.12 21.02 -9.30
CA SER A 151 14.91 22.16 -8.84
C SER A 151 14.04 23.28 -8.25
N GLN A 152 12.87 23.53 -8.85
CA GLN A 152 11.90 24.51 -8.38
C GLN A 152 11.29 24.10 -7.04
N ASP A 153 10.98 22.81 -6.85
CA ASP A 153 10.47 22.30 -5.57
C ASP A 153 11.52 22.45 -4.47
N LEU A 154 12.80 22.20 -4.78
CA LEU A 154 13.91 22.35 -3.84
C LEU A 154 14.04 23.80 -3.34
N GLU A 155 13.86 24.80 -4.22
CA GLU A 155 13.86 26.22 -3.85
C GLU A 155 12.74 26.59 -2.87
N LEU A 156 11.64 25.84 -2.87
CA LEU A 156 10.49 26.06 -1.99
C LEU A 156 10.62 25.36 -0.63
N ILE A 157 11.51 24.36 -0.49
CA ILE A 157 11.68 23.61 0.77
C ILE A 157 11.93 24.55 1.95
N PRO A 158 12.87 25.52 1.92
CA PRO A 158 13.12 26.38 3.07
C PRO A 158 11.88 27.17 3.49
N LYS A 159 11.10 27.67 2.52
CA LYS A 159 9.85 28.41 2.76
C LYS A 159 8.78 27.51 3.36
N TYR A 160 8.66 26.28 2.86
CA TYR A 160 7.73 25.28 3.38
C TYR A 160 8.07 24.89 4.83
N CYS A 161 9.34 24.58 5.11
CA CYS A 161 9.80 24.25 6.46
C CYS A 161 9.53 25.38 7.44
N ALA A 162 9.87 26.62 7.09
CA ALA A 162 9.61 27.79 7.93
C ALA A 162 8.11 27.95 8.27
N ARG A 163 7.22 27.77 7.28
CA ARG A 163 5.75 27.83 7.52
C ARG A 163 5.26 26.68 8.40
N ARG A 164 5.77 25.46 8.19
CA ARG A 164 5.39 24.28 8.98
C ARG A 164 5.81 24.47 10.44
N ASP A 165 7.02 24.97 10.69
CA ASP A 165 7.50 25.19 12.05
C ASP A 165 6.70 26.28 12.76
N LEU A 166 6.37 27.37 12.05
CA LEU A 166 5.44 28.40 12.53
C LEU A 166 4.06 27.82 12.87
N TYR A 167 3.48 27.01 11.99
CA TYR A 167 2.21 26.33 12.25
C TYR A 167 2.27 25.46 13.51
N MET A 168 3.33 24.66 13.65
CA MET A 168 3.51 23.79 14.82
C MET A 168 3.74 24.57 16.12
N ILE A 169 4.39 25.74 16.05
CA ILE A 169 4.57 26.65 17.19
C ILE A 169 3.23 27.27 17.59
N CYS A 170 2.47 27.81 16.63
CA CYS A 170 1.16 28.39 16.88
C CYS A 170 0.19 27.37 17.46
N HIS A 171 0.12 26.17 16.87
CA HIS A 171 -0.80 25.12 17.30
C HIS A 171 -0.49 24.63 18.74
N ARG A 172 0.80 24.48 19.09
CA ARG A 172 1.21 24.14 20.47
C ARG A 172 0.89 25.22 21.49
N ARG A 173 0.84 26.50 21.09
CA ARG A 173 0.45 27.60 21.99
C ARG A 173 -1.05 27.61 22.25
N THR A 174 -1.88 27.29 21.26
CA THR A 174 -3.35 27.18 21.41
C THR A 174 -3.82 25.98 22.25
N ILE A 175 -3.04 24.90 22.35
CA ILE A 175 -3.41 23.72 23.16
C ILE A 175 -3.00 23.88 24.64
N LYS A 176 -2.13 24.85 24.96
CA LYS A 176 -1.62 25.10 26.31
C LYS A 176 -2.28 26.29 27.03
N ALA A 177 -3.32 26.88 26.45
CA ALA A 177 -4.15 27.92 27.07
C ALA A 177 -5.54 27.34 27.37
#